data_AF-A0A1W6CHN4-F1
#
_entry.id   AF-A0A1W6CHN4-F1
#
_cell.length_a   1.000
_cell.length_b   1.000
_cell.length_c   1.000
_cell.angle_alpha   90.00
_cell.angle_beta   90.00
_cell.angle_gamma   90.00
#
_symmetry.space_group_name_H-M   'P 1'
#
loop_
_entity.id
_entity.type
_entity.pdbx_description
1 polymer ?
#
loop_
_entity_poly.entity_id
_entity_poly.type
_entity_poly.pdbx_seq_one_letter_code
_entity_poly.pdbx_strand_id
1 'polypeptide(L)' 'MTGQSYRCIAMLSEARRLYGEGKYSECLRLIDSVRSCSSQCGEQSVCAMALRLAGPMIDDLVPVE' A
#
# COMPACT_ATOMS: atom_id res chain seq x y z
N MET A 1 -18.19 1.67 10.02
CA MET A 1 -17.60 1.33 8.70
C MET A 1 -16.21 0.80 8.95
N THR A 2 -16.05 -0.52 9.07
CA THR A 2 -14.76 -1.20 9.34
C THR A 2 -14.20 -1.87 8.09
N GLY A 3 -14.86 -1.77 6.93
CA GLY A 3 -14.51 -2.56 5.74
C GLY A 3 -13.42 -1.97 4.85
N GLN A 4 -13.13 -0.66 4.94
CA GLN A 4 -12.16 -0.03 4.04
C GLN A 4 -10.72 -0.22 4.55
N SER A 5 -10.53 -0.24 5.86
CA SER A 5 -9.28 -0.60 6.53
C SER A 5 -8.82 -2.03 6.21
N TYR A 6 -9.71 -3.03 6.26
CA TYR A 6 -9.39 -4.40 5.82
C TYR A 6 -9.00 -4.47 4.33
N ARG A 7 -9.65 -3.67 3.49
CA ARG A 7 -9.32 -3.59 2.06
C ARG A 7 -7.91 -3.00 1.85
N CYS A 8 -7.55 -1.93 2.56
CA CYS A 8 -6.19 -1.36 2.52
C CYS A 8 -5.12 -2.42 2.88
N ILE A 9 -5.36 -3.18 3.95
CA ILE A 9 -4.44 -4.22 4.43
C ILE A 9 -4.31 -5.34 3.38
N ALA A 10 -5.42 -5.82 2.82
CA ALA A 10 -5.39 -6.87 1.79
C ALA A 10 -4.63 -6.42 0.52
N MET A 11 -4.83 -5.18 0.08
CA MET A 11 -4.12 -4.61 -1.08
C MET A 11 -2.61 -4.51 -0.83
N LEU A 12 -2.18 -4.20 0.40
CA LEU A 12 -0.75 -4.12 0.75
C LEU A 12 -0.10 -5.50 0.87
N SER A 13 -0.81 -6.49 1.39
CA SER A 13 -0.34 -7.89 1.38
C SER A 13 -0.11 -8.37 -0.05
N GLU A 14 -1.00 -8.02 -0.97
CA GLU A 14 -0.86 -8.35 -2.39
C GLU A 14 0.30 -7.58 -3.05
N ALA A 15 0.48 -6.30 -2.72
CA ALA A 15 1.62 -5.51 -3.19
C ALA A 15 2.96 -6.16 -2.76
N ARG A 16 3.05 -6.65 -1.51
CA ARG A 16 4.24 -7.38 -1.02
C ARG A 16 4.50 -8.66 -1.80
N ARG A 17 3.44 -9.41 -2.12
CA ARG A 17 3.55 -10.62 -2.95
C ARG A 17 4.11 -10.29 -4.33
N LEU A 18 3.57 -9.28 -4.98
CA LEU A 18 4.01 -8.82 -6.31
C LEU A 18 5.45 -8.30 -6.30
N TYR A 19 5.88 -7.63 -5.24
CA TYR A 19 7.28 -7.22 -5.05
C TYR A 19 8.22 -8.42 -5.01
N GLY A 20 7.87 -9.47 -4.24
CA GLY A 20 8.63 -10.72 -4.19
C GLY A 20 8.68 -11.46 -5.54
N GLU A 21 7.69 -11.26 -6.40
CA GLU A 21 7.65 -11.80 -7.77
C GLU A 21 8.39 -10.94 -8.81
N GLY A 22 8.97 -9.80 -8.40
CA GLY A 22 9.59 -8.84 -9.32
C GLY A 22 8.61 -8.02 -10.16
N LYS A 23 7.30 -8.09 -9.86
CA LYS A 23 6.24 -7.34 -10.55
C LYS A 23 6.08 -5.93 -9.96
N TYR A 24 7.16 -5.17 -10.04
CA TYR A 24 7.30 -3.86 -9.38
C TYR A 24 6.26 -2.83 -9.85
N SER A 25 5.91 -2.83 -11.13
CA SER A 25 4.90 -1.92 -11.69
C SER A 25 3.49 -2.16 -11.15
N GLU A 26 3.10 -3.42 -10.96
CA GLU A 26 1.81 -3.79 -10.36
C GLU A 26 1.79 -3.53 -8.86
N CYS A 27 2.91 -3.78 -8.18
CA CYS A 27 3.11 -3.42 -6.78
C CYS A 27 2.89 -1.91 -6.56
N LEU A 28 3.54 -1.05 -7.35
CA LEU A 28 3.39 0.40 -7.25
C LEU A 28 1.94 0.86 -7.45
N ARG A 29 1.22 0.32 -8.45
CA ARG A 29 -0.20 0.67 -8.67
C ARG A 29 -1.09 0.34 -7.47
N LEU A 30 -0.84 -0.76 -6.78
CA LEU A 30 -1.59 -1.11 -5.57
C LEU A 30 -1.28 -0.18 -4.41
N ILE A 31 -0.01 0.20 -4.24
CA ILE A 31 0.40 1.16 -3.21
C ILE A 31 -0.26 2.52 -3.44
N ASP A 32 -0.29 3.01 -4.68
CA ASP A 32 -0.97 4.26 -5.03
C ASP A 32 -2.50 4.17 -4.82
N SER A 33 -3.10 3.01 -5.11
CA SER A 33 -4.51 2.77 -4.83
C SER A 33 -4.81 2.81 -3.33
N VAL A 34 -3.91 2.29 -2.49
CA VAL A 34 -4.01 2.37 -1.02
C VAL A 34 -3.84 3.81 -0.54
N ARG A 35 -2.89 4.58 -1.10
CA ARG A 35 -2.70 6.01 -0.78
C ARG A 35 -3.95 6.81 -1.11
N SER A 36 -4.54 6.61 -2.29
CA SER A 36 -5.78 7.26 -2.71
C SER A 36 -6.97 6.85 -1.81
N CYS A 37 -7.05 5.57 -1.46
CA CYS A 37 -8.06 5.10 -0.50
C CYS A 37 -7.86 5.76 0.88
N SER A 38 -6.63 5.88 1.37
CA SER A 38 -6.32 6.47 2.68
C SER A 38 -6.69 7.96 2.80
N SER A 39 -6.62 8.72 1.70
CA SER A 39 -7.01 10.13 1.69
C SER A 39 -8.52 10.33 1.53
N GLN A 40 -9.24 9.31 1.05
CA GLN A 40 -10.68 9.37 0.79
C GLN A 40 -11.51 8.60 1.83
N CYS A 41 -10.91 7.70 2.60
CA CYS A 41 -11.62 6.91 3.60
C CYS A 41 -11.56 7.58 4.98
N GLY A 42 -12.65 7.48 5.75
CA GLY A 42 -12.71 7.92 7.14
C GLY A 42 -11.84 7.08 8.11
N GLU A 43 -11.06 6.13 7.59
CA GLU A 43 -10.18 5.22 8.33
C GLU A 43 -8.69 5.50 8.03
N GLN A 44 -8.37 6.79 7.81
CA GLN A 44 -7.04 7.27 7.43
C GLN A 44 -5.92 6.73 8.33
N SER A 45 -6.16 6.60 9.65
CA SER A 45 -5.17 6.10 10.60
C SER A 45 -4.73 4.66 10.33
N VAL A 46 -5.66 3.79 9.92
CA VAL A 46 -5.37 2.37 9.66
C VAL A 46 -4.67 2.20 8.32
N CYS A 47 -5.15 2.89 7.28
CA CYS A 47 -4.47 2.85 5.97
C CYS A 47 -3.07 3.52 6.04
N ALA A 48 -2.88 4.58 6.85
CA ALA A 48 -1.57 5.19 7.08
C ALA A 48 -0.61 4.26 7.83
N MET A 49 -1.09 3.51 8.82
CA MET A 49 -0.29 2.49 9.51
C MET A 49 0.13 1.37 8.55
N ALA A 50 -0.79 0.92 7.71
CA ALA A 50 -0.52 -0.12 6.74
C ALA A 50 0.50 0.34 5.67
N LEU A 51 0.40 1.59 5.20
CA LEU A 51 1.41 2.20 4.31
C LEU A 51 2.79 2.30 4.96
N ARG A 52 2.87 2.65 6.27
CA ARG A 52 4.15 2.63 7.01
C ARG A 52 4.80 1.25 7.02
N LEU A 53 4.02 0.18 7.20
CA LEU A 53 4.53 -1.20 7.17
C LEU A 53 5.06 -1.62 5.78
N ALA A 54 4.60 -0.94 4.73
CA ALA A 54 5.11 -1.10 3.37
C ALA A 54 6.26 -0.14 3.02
N GLY A 55 6.63 0.79 3.91
CA GLY A 55 7.68 1.79 3.69
C GLY A 55 8.99 1.24 3.12
N PRO A 56 9.61 0.20 3.73
CA PRO A 56 10.87 -0.36 3.22
C PRO A 56 10.79 -0.87 1.77
N MET A 57 9.63 -1.41 1.38
CA MET A 57 9.40 -1.86 0.01
C MET A 57 9.18 -0.70 -0.95
N ILE A 58 8.58 0.40 -0.48
CA ILE A 58 8.37 1.61 -1.28
C ILE A 58 9.70 2.32 -1.50
N ASP A 59 10.54 2.40 -0.48
CA ASP A 59 11.85 3.06 -0.55
C ASP A 59 12.80 2.32 -1.52
N ASP A 60 12.69 0.99 -1.63
CA ASP A 60 13.41 0.21 -2.63
C ASP A 60 12.90 0.44 -4.08
N LEU A 61 11.61 0.79 -4.22
CA LEU A 61 10.93 0.96 -5.51
C LEU A 61 10.99 2.38 -6.06
N VAL A 62 11.14 3.37 -5.18
CA VAL A 62 11.25 4.78 -5.54
C VAL A 62 12.71 5.16 -5.40
N PRO A 63 13.44 5.46 -6.49
CA PRO A 63 14.79 5.96 -6.35
C PRO A 63 14.74 7.26 -5.58
N VAL A 64 15.45 7.30 -4.45
CA VAL A 64 15.70 8.53 -3.71
C VAL A 64 16.57 9.40 -4.62
N GLU A 65 15.97 10.41 -5.25
CA GLU A 65 16.71 11.49 -5.92
C GLU A 65 17.48 12.35 -4.91
#